data_AF-A0A357IEZ3-F1
#
_entry.id   AF-A0A357IEZ3-F1
#
_cell.length_a   1.000
_cell.length_b   1.000
_cell.length_c   1.000
_cell.angle_alpha   90.00
_cell.angle_beta   90.00
_cell.angle_gamma   90.00
#
_symmetry.space_group_name_H-M   'P 1'
#
loop_
_entity.id
_entity.type
_entity.pdbx_description
1 polymer ?
#
loop_
_entity_poly.entity_id
_entity_poly.type
_entity_poly.pdbx_seq_one_letter_code
_entity_poly.pdbx_strand_id
1 'polypeptide(L)' 'MARTPSTMLDLGTPAPDFSLPDTVSEQTVSLADFSGKPLLVAFICNHCP' A
#
# COMPACT_ATOMS: atom_id res chain seq x y z
N MET A 1 -11.55 -5.21 17.16
CA MET A 1 -12.20 -5.52 15.86
C MET A 1 -12.27 -4.25 15.03
N ALA A 2 -12.14 -4.31 13.71
CA ALA A 2 -12.14 -3.11 12.85
C ALA A 2 -13.48 -2.36 12.97
N ARG A 3 -13.44 -1.02 13.06
CA ARG A 3 -14.66 -0.18 13.11
C ARG A 3 -15.38 -0.12 11.75
N THR A 4 -14.63 -0.29 10.68
CA THR A 4 -15.12 -0.40 9.30
C THR A 4 -14.49 -1.65 8.68
N PRO A 5 -15.28 -2.63 8.23
CA PRO A 5 -14.73 -3.81 7.57
C PRO A 5 -14.15 -3.43 6.20
N SER A 6 -13.07 -4.09 5.81
CA SER A 6 -12.49 -3.95 4.47
C SER A 6 -13.46 -4.45 3.41
N THR A 7 -13.53 -3.74 2.29
CA THR A 7 -14.26 -4.19 1.10
C THR A 7 -13.25 -4.65 0.07
N MET A 8 -13.37 -5.91 -0.38
CA MET A 8 -12.51 -6.45 -1.43
C MET A 8 -12.81 -5.75 -2.76
N LEU A 9 -11.76 -5.43 -3.50
CA LEU A 9 -11.85 -5.05 -4.92
C LEU A 9 -11.74 -6.31 -5.77
N ASP A 10 -12.33 -6.28 -6.96
CA ASP A 10 -12.21 -7.37 -7.91
C ASP A 10 -10.75 -7.61 -8.31
N LEU A 11 -10.37 -8.88 -8.46
CA LEU A 11 -9.02 -9.24 -8.89
C LEU A 11 -8.77 -8.73 -10.32
N GLY A 12 -7.56 -8.22 -10.55
CA GLY A 12 -7.20 -7.54 -11.80
C GLY A 12 -7.53 -6.04 -11.81
N THR A 13 -8.17 -5.51 -10.76
CA THR A 13 -8.27 -4.06 -10.57
C THR A 13 -6.86 -3.47 -10.52
N PRO A 14 -6.55 -2.46 -11.36
CA PRO A 14 -5.26 -1.78 -11.29
C PRO A 14 -5.01 -1.22 -9.89
N ALA A 15 -3.78 -1.38 -9.39
CA ALA A 15 -3.40 -0.78 -8.13
C ALA A 15 -3.59 0.75 -8.20
N PRO A 16 -4.25 1.38 -7.20
CA PRO A 16 -4.32 2.82 -7.13
C PRO A 16 -2.92 3.43 -7.08
N ASP A 17 -2.74 4.56 -7.78
CA ASP A 17 -1.48 5.29 -7.70
C ASP A 17 -1.25 5.80 -6.28
N PHE A 18 0.01 5.85 -5.86
CA PHE A 18 0.41 6.35 -4.56
C PHE A 18 1.77 7.02 -4.63
N SER A 19 1.98 7.95 -3.70
CA SER A 19 3.25 8.63 -3.47
C SER A 19 3.32 8.93 -1.98
N LEU A 20 4.13 8.16 -1.27
CA LEU A 20 4.16 8.15 0.20
C LEU A 20 5.60 8.33 0.69
N PRO A 21 5.81 9.06 1.79
CA PRO A 21 7.15 9.17 2.38
C PRO A 21 7.54 7.85 3.04
N ASP A 22 8.74 7.37 2.74
CA ASP A 22 9.41 6.32 3.50
C ASP A 22 9.78 6.84 4.89
N THR A 23 9.43 6.09 5.93
CA THR A 23 9.56 6.56 7.32
C THR A 23 11.00 6.52 7.85
N VAL A 24 11.96 5.95 7.12
CA VAL A 24 13.36 5.83 7.55
C VAL A 24 14.26 6.82 6.81
N SER A 25 14.10 6.89 5.49
CA SER A 25 14.93 7.69 4.60
C SER A 25 14.32 9.03 4.20
N GLU A 26 13.05 9.27 4.54
CA GLU A 26 12.26 10.45 4.14
C GLU A 26 12.10 10.63 2.63
N GLN A 27 12.56 9.66 1.83
CA GLN A 27 12.37 9.67 0.39
C GLN A 27 10.93 9.33 0.04
N THR A 28 10.42 9.94 -1.02
CA THR A 28 9.10 9.60 -1.55
C THR A 28 9.19 8.32 -2.36
N VAL A 29 8.30 7.36 -2.06
CA VAL A 29 8.15 6.09 -2.77
C VAL A 29 6.79 6.08 -3.45
N SER A 30 6.77 5.74 -4.73
CA SER A 30 5.60 5.71 -5.59
C SER A 30 5.34 4.34 -6.21
N LEU A 31 4.13 4.13 -6.73
CA LEU A 31 3.82 2.92 -7.49
C LEU A 31 4.73 2.78 -8.72
N ALA A 32 5.07 3.89 -9.36
CA ALA A 32 5.88 3.91 -10.58
C ALA A 32 7.31 3.40 -10.37
N ASP A 33 7.87 3.53 -9.16
CA ASP A 33 9.22 3.07 -8.83
C ASP A 33 9.39 1.54 -8.93
N PHE A 34 8.28 0.80 -8.91
CA PHE A 34 8.24 -0.66 -9.01
C PHE A 34 7.79 -1.17 -10.39
N SER A 35 7.77 -0.32 -11.41
CA SER A 35 7.37 -0.72 -12.76
C SER A 35 8.15 -1.95 -13.26
N GLY A 36 7.43 -2.93 -13.80
CA GLY A 36 7.99 -4.20 -14.28
C GLY A 36 8.37 -5.20 -13.19
N LYS A 37 8.05 -4.95 -11.92
CA LYS A 37 8.30 -5.85 -10.80
C LYS A 37 7.01 -6.16 -10.03
N PRO A 38 6.83 -7.39 -9.51
CA PRO A 38 5.74 -7.67 -8.60
C PRO A 38 5.90 -6.86 -7.30
N LEU A 39 4.80 -6.32 -6.79
CA LEU A 39 4.75 -5.49 -5.60
C LEU A 39 3.69 -6.02 -4.63
N LEU A 40 4.04 -6.07 -3.34
CA LEU A 40 3.09 -6.30 -2.25
C LEU A 40 2.92 -5.00 -1.47
N VAL A 41 1.68 -4.53 -1.33
CA VAL A 41 1.34 -3.39 -0.48
C VAL A 41 0.52 -3.91 0.70
N ALA A 42 1.00 -3.63 1.91
CA ALA A 42 0.33 -4.03 3.15
C ALA A 42 -0.03 -2.78 3.97
N PHE A 43 -1.29 -2.67 4.37
CA PHE A 43 -1.76 -1.63 5.27
C PHE A 43 -1.66 -2.15 6.71
N ILE A 44 -0.62 -1.72 7.43
CA ILE A 44 -0.32 -2.18 8.79
C ILE A 44 -0.07 -0.98 9.72
N CYS A 45 -0.43 -1.13 10.99
CA CYS A 45 -0.16 -0.17 12.05
C CYS A 45 0.63 -0.85 13.17
N ASN A 46 1.52 -0.11 13.83
CA ASN A 46 2.25 -0.58 15.02
C ASN A 46 1.35 -0.90 16.23
N HIS A 47 0.08 -0.54 16.17
CA HIS A 47 -0.94 -0.85 17.19
C HIS A 47 -1.84 -2.03 16.79
N CYS A 48 -1.62 -2.67 15.65
CA CYS A 48 -2.27 -3.93 15.32
C CYS A 48 -1.46 -5.09 15.93
N PRO A 49 -2.01 -5.84 16.90
CA PRO A 49 -1.46 -7.15 17.26
C PRO A 49 -1.63 -8.16 16.12
#